data_AF-A0A916VMA8-F1
#
_entry.id   AF-A0A916VMA8-F1
#
_cell.length_a   1.000
_cell.length_b   1.000
_cell.length_c   1.000
_cell.angle_alpha   90.00
_cell.angle_beta   90.00
_cell.angle_gamma   90.00
#
_symmetry.space_group_name_H-M   'P 1'
#
loop_
_entity.id
_entity.type
_entity.pdbx_description
1 polymer ?
#
loop_
_entity_poly.entity_id
_entity_poly.type
_entity_poly.pdbx_seq_one_letter_code
_entity_poly.pdbx_strand_id
1 'polypeptide(L)'
;MIEAWASTQEEKDKLKDIYNEEKQQLKTDFARQIFGDFVPLLNYPSIIEIEQVLNQEISEAFYQLKQAEQKYLGNILPQIFNTLSKNSKPVEEDSNSILEEIKQLSNELKFQMLEDLRTAVESFQADEESKKAAVRILITYREALQKISDEQKTYFQNIEKYLDAINSFLESKEIEIIFKNLPTLGINFHNGKPPIPGISKALSSGERQILTMIYAASQMSEQEIVLIDEPEISLHVDWQRKLLEKISQQLGNKQIIACTHSPIVGADYEDEIIILEPTITQN
;
A
#
# COMPACT_ATOMS: atom_id res chain seq x y z
N MET A 1 -7.51 -13.51 21.66
CA MET A 1 -7.32 -14.35 20.46
C MET A 1 -8.42 -13.85 19.55
N ILE A 2 -8.10 -13.04 18.55
CA ILE A 2 -9.14 -12.41 17.71
C ILE A 2 -9.59 -13.47 16.72
N GLU A 3 -10.90 -13.70 16.67
CA GLU A 3 -11.51 -14.58 15.70
C GLU A 3 -12.18 -13.71 14.63
N ALA A 4 -11.64 -13.75 13.41
CA ALA A 4 -12.27 -13.15 12.25
C ALA A 4 -12.96 -14.28 11.46
N TRP A 5 -14.28 -14.19 11.25
CA TRP A 5 -15.05 -15.22 10.55
C TRP A 5 -15.48 -14.69 9.18
N ALA A 6 -15.47 -15.57 8.17
CA ALA A 6 -15.98 -15.25 6.84
C ALA A 6 -16.67 -16.47 6.25
N SER A 7 -17.84 -16.28 5.63
CA SER A 7 -18.55 -17.36 4.93
C SER A 7 -18.07 -17.46 3.49
N THR A 8 -17.60 -18.64 3.06
CA THR A 8 -17.29 -18.91 1.65
C THR A 8 -17.98 -20.20 1.20
N GLN A 9 -18.67 -20.16 0.05
CA GLN A 9 -18.85 -21.33 -0.81
C GLN A 9 -17.62 -21.43 -1.72
N GLU A 10 -16.93 -22.57 -1.73
CA GLU A 10 -15.74 -22.78 -2.55
C GLU A 10 -16.09 -22.83 -4.05
N GLU A 11 -15.61 -21.87 -4.84
CA GLU A 11 -15.25 -22.12 -6.23
C GLU A 11 -13.74 -22.30 -6.35
N LYS A 12 -13.35 -23.43 -6.95
CA LYS A 12 -12.01 -24.03 -6.90
C LYS A 12 -10.96 -23.42 -7.81
N ASP A 13 -11.14 -22.20 -8.31
CA ASP A 13 -10.28 -21.69 -9.38
C ASP A 13 -9.50 -20.43 -9.02
N LYS A 14 -8.18 -20.67 -8.96
CA LYS A 14 -7.06 -19.74 -9.17
C LYS A 14 -6.88 -18.64 -8.14
N LEU A 15 -5.91 -18.81 -7.23
CA LEU A 15 -5.03 -17.73 -6.78
C LEU A 15 -3.67 -18.32 -6.36
N LYS A 16 -2.60 -17.57 -6.64
CA LYS A 16 -1.19 -17.96 -6.50
C LYS A 16 -0.77 -17.87 -5.04
N ASP A 17 -0.32 -18.99 -4.44
CA ASP A 17 0.92 -19.12 -3.67
C ASP A 17 0.99 -20.49 -2.96
N ILE A 18 1.76 -21.40 -3.56
CA ILE A 18 1.76 -22.85 -3.27
C ILE A 18 2.47 -23.21 -1.95
N TYR A 19 3.14 -22.27 -1.26
CA TYR A 19 3.99 -22.61 -0.12
C TYR A 19 3.35 -22.43 1.27
N ASN A 20 2.24 -21.70 1.38
CA ASN A 20 1.59 -21.39 2.68
C ASN A 20 0.27 -22.11 2.91
N GLU A 21 -0.41 -22.59 1.86
CA GLU A 21 -1.70 -23.26 1.99
C GLU A 21 -1.60 -24.54 2.84
N GLU A 22 -0.58 -25.38 2.67
CA GLU A 22 -0.54 -26.72 3.29
C GLU A 22 -0.60 -26.67 4.83
N LYS A 23 0.10 -25.73 5.47
CA LYS A 23 0.21 -25.69 6.94
C LYS A 23 -1.01 -25.07 7.62
N GLN A 24 -1.68 -24.13 6.96
CA GLN A 24 -2.92 -23.50 7.44
C GLN A 24 -4.17 -24.32 7.08
N GLN A 25 -4.16 -24.99 5.91
CA GLN A 25 -5.15 -26.01 5.56
C GLN A 25 -5.16 -27.10 6.63
N LEU A 26 -4.01 -27.66 7.02
CA LEU A 26 -3.96 -28.70 8.06
C LEU A 26 -4.65 -28.31 9.39
N LYS A 27 -4.52 -27.05 9.84
CA LYS A 27 -5.17 -26.59 11.08
C LYS A 27 -6.66 -26.35 10.89
N THR A 28 -7.05 -25.77 9.75
CA THR A 28 -8.44 -25.51 9.40
C THR A 28 -9.19 -26.82 9.15
N ASP A 29 -8.56 -27.76 8.44
CA ASP A 29 -9.07 -29.10 8.14
C ASP A 29 -9.24 -29.91 9.42
N PHE A 30 -8.26 -29.86 10.33
CA PHE A 30 -8.40 -30.49 11.64
C PHE A 30 -9.56 -29.89 12.44
N ALA A 31 -9.69 -28.57 12.47
CA ALA A 31 -10.79 -27.91 13.16
C ALA A 31 -12.15 -28.22 12.51
N ARG A 32 -12.23 -28.26 11.18
CA ARG A 32 -13.43 -28.70 10.43
C ARG A 32 -13.79 -30.15 10.70
N GLN A 33 -12.82 -31.05 10.87
CA GLN A 33 -13.08 -32.43 11.28
C GLN A 33 -13.69 -32.53 12.68
N ILE A 34 -13.32 -31.63 13.60
CA ILE A 34 -13.77 -31.65 15.00
C ILE A 34 -15.10 -30.92 15.19
N PHE A 35 -15.25 -29.75 14.57
CA PHE A 35 -16.38 -28.85 14.80
C PHE A 35 -17.35 -28.80 13.61
N GLY A 36 -16.98 -29.27 12.42
CA GLY A 36 -17.82 -29.31 11.22
C GLY A 36 -17.50 -28.21 10.20
N ASP A 37 -18.20 -28.24 9.07
CA ASP A 37 -17.92 -27.40 7.90
C ASP A 37 -18.14 -25.89 8.14
N PHE A 38 -18.72 -25.51 9.28
CA PHE A 38 -18.87 -24.11 9.66
C PHE A 38 -17.56 -23.46 10.10
N VAL A 39 -16.50 -24.24 10.35
CA VAL A 39 -15.21 -23.69 10.78
C VAL A 39 -14.60 -22.87 9.64
N PRO A 40 -14.41 -21.55 9.86
CA PRO A 40 -13.90 -20.66 8.84
C PRO A 40 -12.41 -20.93 8.57
N LEU A 41 -11.96 -20.52 7.39
CA LEU A 41 -10.55 -20.55 7.06
C LEU A 41 -9.85 -19.41 7.81
N LEU A 42 -9.16 -19.75 8.90
CA LEU A 42 -8.42 -18.79 9.72
C LEU A 42 -7.12 -18.39 9.03
N ASN A 43 -7.18 -17.41 8.13
CA ASN A 43 -6.00 -16.86 7.49
C ASN A 43 -5.46 -15.65 8.27
N TYR A 44 -4.88 -15.90 9.45
CA TYR A 44 -4.28 -14.87 10.30
C TYR A 44 -2.75 -14.99 10.25
N PRO A 45 -2.07 -14.28 9.33
CA PRO A 45 -0.63 -14.38 9.18
C PRO A 45 0.09 -13.71 10.35
N SER A 46 1.22 -14.28 10.73
CA SER A 46 2.15 -13.67 11.66
C SER A 46 2.80 -12.43 11.06
N ILE A 47 3.28 -11.52 11.91
CA ILE A 47 3.97 -10.29 11.45
C ILE A 47 5.20 -10.61 10.60
N ILE A 48 5.88 -11.73 10.86
CA ILE A 48 7.03 -12.15 10.06
C ILE A 48 6.57 -12.55 8.65
N GLU A 49 5.47 -13.29 8.53
CA GLU A 49 4.88 -13.68 7.24
C GLU A 49 4.39 -12.43 6.48
N ILE A 50 3.70 -11.52 7.15
CA ILE A 50 3.27 -10.25 6.55
C ILE A 50 4.48 -9.44 6.06
N GLU A 51 5.51 -9.29 6.89
CA GLU A 51 6.74 -8.59 6.51
C GLU A 51 7.42 -9.24 5.30
N GLN A 52 7.43 -10.57 5.20
CA GLN A 52 7.98 -11.29 4.05
C GLN A 52 7.17 -11.06 2.77
N VAL A 53 5.85 -11.20 2.84
CA VAL A 53 4.96 -10.99 1.68
C VAL A 53 5.08 -9.56 1.18
N LEU A 54 5.00 -8.56 2.08
CA LEU A 54 5.15 -7.16 1.69
C LEU A 54 6.51 -6.86 1.07
N ASN A 55 7.61 -7.42 1.61
CA ASN A 55 8.92 -7.25 0.99
C ASN A 55 9.01 -7.88 -0.40
N GLN A 56 8.31 -9.00 -0.63
CA GLN A 56 8.21 -9.61 -1.95
C GLN A 56 7.41 -8.72 -2.91
N GLU A 57 6.22 -8.25 -2.51
CA GLU A 57 5.41 -7.33 -3.31
C GLU A 57 6.17 -6.04 -3.65
N ILE A 58 6.88 -5.46 -2.69
CA ILE A 58 7.76 -4.29 -2.87
C ILE A 58 8.85 -4.59 -3.91
N SER A 59 9.47 -5.78 -3.83
CA SER A 59 10.52 -6.18 -4.76
C SER A 59 9.99 -6.37 -6.18
N GLU A 60 8.81 -6.96 -6.32
CA GLU A 60 8.12 -7.14 -7.60
C GLU A 60 7.72 -5.79 -8.21
N ALA A 61 7.07 -4.92 -7.44
CA ALA A 61 6.70 -3.57 -7.85
C ALA A 61 7.92 -2.75 -8.29
N PHE A 62 9.01 -2.83 -7.53
CA PHE A 62 10.27 -2.16 -7.88
C PHE A 62 10.87 -2.69 -9.17
N TYR A 63 10.82 -4.00 -9.41
CA TYR A 63 11.30 -4.59 -10.66
C TYR A 63 10.48 -4.14 -11.87
N GLN A 64 9.14 -4.09 -11.75
CA GLN A 64 8.28 -3.56 -12.81
C GLN A 64 8.56 -2.08 -13.08
N LEU A 65 8.74 -1.29 -12.01
CA LEU A 65 9.12 0.12 -12.12
C LEU A 65 10.45 0.29 -12.87
N LYS A 66 11.46 -0.51 -12.56
CA LYS A 66 12.77 -0.47 -13.25
C LYS A 66 12.66 -0.82 -14.74
N GLN A 67 11.81 -1.77 -15.10
CA GLN A 67 11.54 -2.07 -16.51
C GLN A 67 10.81 -0.93 -17.21
N ALA A 68 9.83 -0.32 -16.55
CA ALA A 68 9.12 0.85 -17.07
C ALA A 68 10.08 2.03 -17.27
N GLU A 69 10.94 2.34 -16.30
CA GLU A 69 12.01 3.33 -16.42
C GLU A 69 12.87 3.08 -17.64
N GLN A 70 13.42 1.86 -17.78
CA GLN A 70 14.27 1.50 -18.91
C GLN A 70 13.55 1.67 -20.25
N LYS A 71 12.28 1.26 -20.32
CA LYS A 71 11.44 1.39 -21.52
C LYS A 71 11.17 2.85 -21.86
N TYR A 72 10.75 3.68 -20.91
CA TYR A 72 10.38 5.07 -21.19
C TYR A 72 11.62 5.92 -21.44
N LEU A 73 12.66 5.82 -20.60
CA LEU A 73 13.92 6.56 -20.79
C LEU A 73 14.67 6.13 -22.05
N GLY A 74 14.70 4.82 -22.35
CA GLY A 74 15.33 4.31 -23.57
C GLY A 74 14.68 4.83 -24.87
N ASN A 75 13.39 5.16 -24.82
CA ASN A 75 12.65 5.71 -25.97
C ASN A 75 12.73 7.24 -26.08
N ILE A 76 13.32 7.93 -25.11
CA ILE A 76 13.44 9.40 -25.14
C ILE A 76 14.29 9.85 -26.33
N LEU A 77 15.43 9.22 -26.58
CA LEU A 77 16.32 9.62 -27.68
C LEU A 77 15.61 9.54 -29.04
N PRO A 78 14.98 8.41 -29.43
CA PRO A 78 14.17 8.36 -30.65
C PRO A 78 13.06 9.41 -30.71
N GLN A 79 12.40 9.70 -29.58
CA GLN A 79 11.35 10.71 -29.51
C GLN A 79 11.91 12.12 -29.73
N ILE A 80 13.02 12.47 -29.08
CA ILE A 80 13.72 13.74 -29.29
C ILE A 80 14.06 13.93 -30.77
N PHE A 81 14.68 12.94 -31.41
CA PHE A 81 15.02 13.02 -32.84
C PHE A 81 13.79 13.25 -33.72
N ASN A 82 12.67 12.58 -33.43
CA ASN A 82 11.41 12.79 -34.15
C ASN A 82 10.81 14.17 -33.90
N THR A 83 10.88 14.68 -32.67
CA THR A 83 10.34 15.99 -32.28
C THR A 83 11.17 17.15 -32.86
N LEU A 84 12.48 16.95 -33.04
CA LEU A 84 13.38 17.89 -33.71
C LEU A 84 13.24 17.84 -35.23
N SER A 85 13.03 16.65 -35.82
CA SER A 85 12.88 16.46 -37.27
C SER A 85 11.54 16.99 -37.80
N LYS A 86 10.47 16.90 -37.00
CA LYS A 86 9.17 17.48 -37.35
C LYS A 86 9.18 18.97 -37.00
N ASN A 87 9.12 19.84 -38.02
CA ASN A 87 8.76 21.26 -37.91
C ASN A 87 7.30 21.44 -37.38
N SER A 88 7.00 20.94 -36.19
CA SER A 88 5.72 21.11 -35.52
C SER A 88 5.58 22.52 -34.94
N LYS A 89 4.38 22.90 -34.52
CA LYS A 89 3.94 24.25 -34.13
C LYS A 89 4.87 24.97 -33.12
N PRO A 90 4.91 26.31 -33.11
CA PRO A 90 5.56 27.05 -32.02
C PRO A 90 4.93 26.58 -30.71
N VAL A 91 5.77 26.08 -29.80
CA VAL A 91 5.36 25.72 -28.45
C VAL A 91 5.62 26.97 -27.61
N GLU A 92 4.55 27.58 -27.12
CA GLU A 92 4.57 28.75 -26.22
C GLU A 92 4.47 28.29 -24.74
N GLU A 93 5.11 27.17 -24.38
CA GLU A 93 5.26 26.80 -22.97
C GLU A 93 6.50 27.46 -22.39
N ASP A 94 6.37 28.05 -21.19
CA ASP A 94 7.49 28.65 -20.46
C ASP A 94 8.46 27.56 -20.03
N SER A 95 9.72 27.68 -20.47
CA SER A 95 10.79 26.76 -20.10
C SER A 95 10.91 26.62 -18.59
N ASN A 96 10.77 27.70 -17.83
CA ASN A 96 10.95 27.66 -16.38
C ASN A 96 9.89 26.80 -15.68
N SER A 97 8.64 26.85 -16.14
CA SER A 97 7.56 26.01 -15.60
C SER A 97 7.85 24.52 -15.82
N ILE A 98 8.29 24.15 -17.02
CA ILE A 98 8.62 22.76 -17.37
C ILE A 98 9.79 22.27 -16.51
N LEU A 99 10.78 23.13 -16.25
CA LEU A 99 11.91 22.79 -15.39
C LEU A 99 11.48 22.52 -13.95
N GLU A 100 10.60 23.34 -13.39
CA GLU A 100 10.09 23.13 -12.03
C GLU A 100 9.25 21.84 -11.94
N GLU A 101 8.43 21.53 -12.95
CA GLU A 101 7.69 20.26 -13.02
C GLU A 101 8.63 19.05 -13.09
N ILE A 102 9.68 19.11 -13.92
CA ILE A 102 10.69 18.06 -14.02
C ILE A 102 11.41 17.89 -12.67
N LYS A 103 11.76 18.98 -11.99
CA LYS A 103 12.39 18.91 -10.65
C LYS A 103 11.47 18.26 -9.63
N GLN A 104 10.19 18.64 -9.64
CA GLN A 104 9.21 18.06 -8.72
C GLN A 104 9.05 16.55 -8.98
N LEU A 105 8.79 16.15 -10.23
CA LEU A 105 8.69 14.74 -10.61
C LEU A 105 9.96 13.97 -10.26
N SER A 106 11.14 14.55 -10.53
CA SER A 106 12.42 13.95 -10.20
C SER A 106 12.68 13.80 -8.70
N ASN A 107 12.06 14.61 -7.85
CA ASN A 107 12.21 14.48 -6.40
C ASN A 107 11.21 13.46 -5.83
N GLU A 108 10.00 13.39 -6.38
CA GLU A 108 8.99 12.37 -6.04
C GLU A 108 9.48 10.97 -6.41
N LEU A 109 10.04 10.87 -7.61
CA LEU A 109 10.72 9.69 -8.11
C LEU A 109 12.09 9.59 -7.42
N LYS A 110 12.23 8.78 -6.35
CA LYS A 110 13.47 8.58 -5.56
C LYS A 110 14.64 7.94 -6.39
N PHE A 111 15.03 8.51 -7.54
CA PHE A 111 15.97 7.95 -8.50
C PHE A 111 17.30 8.69 -8.54
N GLN A 112 18.37 7.93 -8.34
CA GLN A 112 19.76 8.39 -8.39
C GLN A 112 20.23 8.82 -9.80
N MET A 113 19.53 8.38 -10.87
CA MET A 113 19.90 8.62 -12.27
C MET A 113 19.45 9.99 -12.81
N LEU A 114 18.58 10.70 -12.09
CA LEU A 114 18.04 11.99 -12.52
C LEU A 114 18.83 13.21 -12.00
N GLU A 115 19.73 13.01 -11.02
CA GLU A 115 20.54 14.09 -10.43
C GLU A 115 21.48 14.72 -11.46
N ASP A 116 22.13 13.90 -12.27
CA ASP A 116 23.03 14.35 -13.34
C ASP A 116 22.26 15.11 -14.44
N LEU A 117 21.06 14.65 -14.76
CA LEU A 117 20.18 15.30 -15.74
C LEU A 117 19.59 16.61 -15.21
N ARG A 118 19.20 16.68 -13.93
CA ARG A 118 18.75 17.93 -13.28
C ARG A 118 19.83 19.01 -13.38
N THR A 119 21.07 18.64 -13.09
CA THR A 119 22.23 19.55 -13.14
C THR A 119 22.54 20.02 -14.56
N ALA A 120 22.48 19.11 -15.54
CA ALA A 120 22.66 19.43 -16.96
C ALA A 120 21.56 20.37 -17.50
N VAL A 121 20.34 20.20 -17.01
CA VAL A 121 19.18 21.01 -17.39
C VAL A 121 19.20 22.40 -16.74
N GLU A 122 19.61 22.51 -15.47
CA GLU A 122 19.72 23.80 -14.75
C GLU A 122 20.86 24.69 -15.30
N SER A 123 21.90 24.08 -15.86
CA SER A 123 23.04 24.79 -16.47
C SER A 123 22.81 25.19 -17.93
N PHE A 124 21.66 24.82 -18.52
CA PHE A 124 21.40 25.03 -19.93
C PHE A 124 21.10 26.50 -20.26
N GLN A 125 21.98 27.13 -21.05
CA GLN A 125 21.76 28.44 -21.65
C GLN A 125 21.69 28.30 -23.17
N ALA A 126 20.54 28.64 -23.76
CA ALA A 126 20.34 28.63 -25.22
C ALA A 126 20.02 30.03 -25.76
N ASP A 127 20.48 30.28 -26.98
CA ASP A 127 20.05 31.41 -27.80
C ASP A 127 18.58 31.24 -28.26
N GLU A 128 17.94 32.32 -28.71
CA GLU A 128 16.49 32.34 -29.04
C GLU A 128 16.06 31.27 -30.05
N GLU A 129 16.97 30.82 -30.92
CA GLU A 129 16.71 29.78 -31.92
C GLU A 129 16.82 28.38 -31.30
N SER A 130 17.81 28.12 -30.43
CA SER A 130 17.96 26.85 -29.72
C SER A 130 16.99 26.69 -28.55
N LYS A 131 16.42 27.78 -28.00
CA LYS A 131 15.40 27.73 -26.95
C LYS A 131 14.18 26.90 -27.35
N LYS A 132 13.71 27.03 -28.60
CA LYS A 132 12.54 26.27 -29.09
C LYS A 132 12.82 24.77 -29.20
N ALA A 133 14.02 24.40 -29.66
CA ALA A 133 14.45 23.01 -29.72
C ALA A 133 14.62 22.42 -28.31
N ALA A 134 15.19 23.20 -27.38
CA ALA A 134 15.36 22.81 -26.00
C ALA A 134 14.03 22.61 -25.27
N VAL A 135 13.07 23.53 -25.40
CA VAL A 135 11.73 23.40 -24.81
C VAL A 135 11.05 22.11 -25.26
N ARG A 136 11.17 21.73 -26.53
CA ARG A 136 10.62 20.47 -27.05
C ARG A 136 11.26 19.22 -26.44
N ILE A 137 12.57 19.26 -26.22
CA ILE A 137 13.30 18.19 -25.54
C ILE A 137 12.81 18.07 -24.10
N LEU A 138 12.68 19.20 -23.40
CA LEU A 138 12.19 19.23 -22.02
C LEU A 138 10.76 18.69 -21.90
N ILE A 139 9.86 19.02 -22.83
CA ILE A 139 8.49 18.47 -22.85
C ILE A 139 8.51 16.95 -23.05
N THR A 140 9.29 16.46 -24.02
CA THR A 140 9.42 15.01 -24.29
C THR A 140 9.93 14.28 -23.03
N TYR A 141 10.88 14.90 -22.34
CA TYR A 141 11.43 14.37 -21.10
C TYR A 141 10.42 14.38 -19.95
N ARG A 142 9.72 15.49 -19.74
CA ARG A 142 8.62 15.61 -18.77
C ARG A 142 7.57 14.53 -18.99
N GLU A 143 7.13 14.32 -20.24
CA GLU A 143 6.14 13.29 -20.57
C GLU A 143 6.62 11.88 -20.23
N ALA A 144 7.91 11.58 -20.42
CA ALA A 144 8.48 10.30 -20.03
C ALA A 144 8.51 10.13 -18.51
N LEU A 145 8.92 11.17 -17.76
CA LEU A 145 8.90 11.16 -16.30
C LEU A 145 7.48 11.03 -15.74
N GLN A 146 6.50 11.71 -16.34
CA GLN A 146 5.11 11.60 -15.93
C GLN A 146 4.61 10.16 -16.05
N LYS A 147 4.90 9.50 -17.19
CA LYS A 147 4.54 8.08 -17.38
C LYS A 147 5.19 7.18 -16.34
N ILE A 148 6.45 7.41 -16.00
CA ILE A 148 7.13 6.63 -14.96
C ILE A 148 6.49 6.87 -13.59
N SER A 149 6.14 8.13 -13.27
CA SER A 149 5.43 8.48 -12.03
C SER A 149 4.06 7.80 -11.95
N ASP A 150 3.30 7.78 -13.04
CA ASP A 150 2.00 7.12 -13.10
C ASP A 150 2.11 5.60 -12.92
N GLU A 151 3.12 4.98 -13.52
CA GLU A 151 3.42 3.54 -13.37
C GLU A 151 3.88 3.21 -11.94
N GLN A 152 4.71 4.06 -11.32
CA GLN A 152 5.09 3.93 -9.91
C GLN A 152 3.84 3.90 -9.02
N LYS A 153 2.97 4.90 -9.15
CA LYS A 153 1.71 4.95 -8.38
C LYS A 153 0.91 3.67 -8.58
N THR A 154 0.81 3.20 -9.81
CA THR A 154 0.07 1.97 -10.13
C THR A 154 0.69 0.72 -9.48
N TYR A 155 2.02 0.57 -9.51
CA TYR A 155 2.68 -0.61 -8.95
C TYR A 155 2.71 -0.62 -7.42
N PHE A 156 2.73 0.55 -6.78
CA PHE A 156 2.83 0.68 -5.31
C PHE A 156 1.48 0.97 -4.62
N GLN A 157 0.40 1.29 -5.34
CA GLN A 157 -0.89 1.74 -4.77
C GLN A 157 -1.43 0.85 -3.64
N ASN A 158 -1.35 -0.48 -3.78
CA ASN A 158 -1.91 -1.40 -2.79
C ASN A 158 -1.08 -1.40 -1.51
N ILE A 159 0.24 -1.40 -1.66
CA ILE A 159 1.19 -1.33 -0.55
C ILE A 159 1.03 0.01 0.16
N GLU A 160 0.99 1.12 -0.58
CA GLU A 160 0.81 2.46 -0.01
C GLU A 160 -0.54 2.60 0.71
N LYS A 161 -1.65 2.16 0.11
CA LYS A 161 -2.97 2.16 0.75
C LYS A 161 -2.97 1.39 2.08
N TYR A 162 -2.27 0.27 2.13
CA TYR A 162 -2.14 -0.54 3.33
C TYR A 162 -1.27 0.15 4.39
N LEU A 163 -0.11 0.69 4.01
CA LEU A 163 0.78 1.41 4.92
C LEU A 163 0.13 2.68 5.48
N ASP A 164 -0.59 3.43 4.66
CA ASP A 164 -1.34 4.62 5.07
C ASP A 164 -2.39 4.29 6.14
N ALA A 165 -3.12 3.18 5.94
CA ALA A 165 -4.09 2.73 6.92
C ALA A 165 -3.43 2.40 8.27
N ILE A 166 -2.28 1.73 8.27
CA ILE A 166 -1.55 1.41 9.51
C ILE A 166 -0.93 2.64 10.15
N ASN A 167 -0.26 3.48 9.36
CA ASN A 167 0.40 4.69 9.84
C ASN A 167 -0.58 5.67 10.45
N SER A 168 -1.87 5.64 10.06
CA SER A 168 -2.91 6.39 10.74
C SER A 168 -3.07 6.04 12.22
N PHE A 169 -2.62 4.85 12.67
CA PHE A 169 -2.60 4.43 14.07
C PHE A 169 -1.30 4.76 14.79
N LEU A 170 -0.18 4.86 14.08
CA LEU A 170 1.14 5.02 14.70
C LEU A 170 1.43 6.52 14.95
N GLU A 171 1.83 6.86 16.18
CA GLU A 171 2.11 8.27 16.55
C GLU A 171 3.60 8.59 16.55
N SER A 172 4.40 7.77 17.23
CA SER A 172 5.84 8.00 17.44
C SER A 172 6.73 7.40 16.35
N LYS A 173 6.13 6.70 15.38
CA LYS A 173 6.83 6.04 14.29
C LYS A 173 5.91 5.88 13.09
N GLU A 174 6.51 5.60 11.95
CA GLU A 174 5.82 5.26 10.71
C GLU A 174 6.51 4.06 10.07
N ILE A 175 5.72 3.23 9.40
CA ILE A 175 6.21 2.15 8.53
C ILE A 175 6.31 2.72 7.13
N GLU A 176 7.48 2.59 6.51
CA GLU A 176 7.73 3.10 5.17
C GLU A 176 8.59 2.14 4.34
N ILE A 177 8.60 2.38 3.03
CA ILE A 177 9.48 1.68 2.10
C ILE A 177 10.83 2.40 2.06
N ILE A 178 11.88 1.70 2.49
CA ILE A 178 13.26 2.18 2.45
C ILE A 178 13.83 1.89 1.06
N PHE A 179 13.84 2.90 0.18
CA PHE A 179 14.42 2.80 -1.15
C PHE A 179 15.95 2.92 -1.09
N LYS A 180 16.64 1.77 -0.97
CA LYS A 180 18.11 1.63 -1.17
C LYS A 180 18.36 0.77 -2.43
N ASN A 181 19.44 -0.01 -2.46
CA ASN A 181 19.73 -0.93 -3.58
C ASN A 181 18.59 -1.91 -3.86
N LEU A 182 18.03 -2.48 -2.78
CA LEU A 182 16.82 -3.27 -2.81
C LEU A 182 15.84 -2.62 -1.83
N PRO A 183 14.65 -2.21 -2.29
CA PRO A 183 13.67 -1.62 -1.41
C PRO A 183 13.17 -2.66 -0.42
N THR A 184 12.96 -2.21 0.82
CA THR A 184 12.50 -3.06 1.90
C THR A 184 11.61 -2.27 2.84
N LEU A 185 10.71 -2.98 3.52
CA LEU A 185 9.89 -2.40 4.56
C LEU A 185 10.75 -2.04 5.77
N GLY A 186 10.50 -0.88 6.37
CA GLY A 186 11.20 -0.45 7.58
C GLY A 186 10.40 0.54 8.41
N ILE A 187 11.01 0.97 9.52
CA ILE A 187 10.39 1.86 10.50
C ILE A 187 11.23 3.13 10.66
N ASN A 188 10.57 4.27 10.55
CA ASN A 188 11.09 5.58 10.93
C ASN A 188 10.50 5.98 12.30
N PHE A 189 11.33 6.39 13.24
CA PHE A 189 10.94 6.70 14.63
C PHE A 189 10.76 8.20 14.91
N HIS A 190 10.71 9.05 13.88
CA HIS A 190 10.58 10.52 13.99
C HIS A 190 11.60 11.18 14.94
N ASN A 191 12.72 10.51 15.23
CA ASN A 191 13.73 10.94 16.21
C ASN A 191 14.98 11.54 15.52
N GLY A 192 14.86 11.87 14.23
CA GLY A 192 15.95 12.37 13.39
C GLY A 192 16.99 11.32 12.99
N LYS A 193 16.82 10.05 13.38
CA LYS A 193 17.68 8.94 12.94
C LYS A 193 17.17 8.35 11.63
N PRO A 194 18.05 7.73 10.82
CA PRO A 194 17.62 7.05 9.62
C PRO A 194 16.67 5.90 9.93
N PRO A 195 15.74 5.59 9.00
CA PRO A 195 14.83 4.45 9.08
C PRO A 195 15.58 3.11 9.23
N ILE A 196 15.01 2.21 10.02
CA ILE A 196 15.57 0.89 10.32
C ILE A 196 14.83 -0.18 9.51
N PRO A 197 15.53 -1.05 8.76
CA PRO A 197 14.90 -2.17 8.05
C PRO A 197 14.21 -3.17 8.99
N GLY A 198 13.06 -3.65 8.56
CA GLY A 198 12.23 -4.65 9.23
C GLY A 198 11.31 -4.07 10.31
N ILE A 199 10.15 -4.70 10.49
CA ILE A 199 9.06 -4.20 11.35
C ILE A 199 8.82 -5.09 12.57
N SER A 200 9.09 -6.38 12.46
CA SER A 200 8.71 -7.41 13.45
C SER A 200 9.16 -7.15 14.89
N LYS A 201 10.34 -6.54 15.10
CA LYS A 201 10.89 -6.30 16.46
C LYS A 201 10.53 -4.95 17.06
N ALA A 202 10.06 -4.02 16.25
CA ALA A 202 9.88 -2.62 16.65
C ALA A 202 8.42 -2.23 16.90
N LEU A 203 7.48 -3.12 16.57
CA LEU A 203 6.06 -2.94 16.86
C LEU A 203 5.68 -3.51 18.24
N SER A 204 4.80 -2.81 18.96
CA SER A 204 4.14 -3.27 20.19
C SER A 204 3.09 -4.35 19.88
N SER A 205 2.56 -5.04 20.90
CA SER A 205 1.52 -6.06 20.69
C SER A 205 0.25 -5.49 20.06
N GLY A 206 -0.20 -4.31 20.49
CA GLY A 206 -1.37 -3.65 19.91
C GLY A 206 -1.15 -3.20 18.46
N GLU A 207 0.06 -2.72 18.14
CA GLU A 207 0.41 -2.31 16.76
C GLU A 207 0.46 -3.50 15.81
N ARG A 208 1.05 -4.62 16.28
CA ARG A 208 1.05 -5.88 15.55
C ARG A 208 -0.36 -6.36 15.27
N GLN A 209 -1.25 -6.23 16.25
CA GLN A 209 -2.64 -6.62 16.11
C GLN A 209 -3.38 -5.79 15.05
N ILE A 210 -3.22 -4.45 15.07
CA ILE A 210 -3.79 -3.57 14.03
C ILE A 210 -3.23 -3.94 12.66
N LEU A 211 -1.91 -4.08 12.55
CA LEU A 211 -1.24 -4.42 11.31
C LEU A 211 -1.81 -5.72 10.72
N THR A 212 -1.95 -6.77 11.54
CA THR A 212 -2.51 -8.04 11.09
C THR A 212 -3.99 -7.93 10.72
N MET A 213 -4.82 -7.18 11.48
CA MET A 213 -6.24 -6.99 11.14
C MET A 213 -6.42 -6.26 9.82
N ILE A 214 -5.68 -5.16 9.61
CA ILE A 214 -5.73 -4.36 8.38
C ILE A 214 -5.22 -5.19 7.19
N TYR A 215 -4.19 -6.02 7.40
CA TYR A 215 -3.67 -6.91 6.36
C TYR A 215 -4.67 -8.00 6.01
N ALA A 216 -5.26 -8.66 7.00
CA ALA A 216 -6.30 -9.66 6.76
C ALA A 216 -7.46 -9.03 5.97
N ALA A 217 -7.92 -7.84 6.37
CA ALA A 217 -8.96 -7.10 5.67
C ALA A 217 -8.59 -6.76 4.22
N SER A 218 -7.34 -6.38 3.93
CA SER A 218 -6.92 -6.05 2.56
C SER A 218 -6.79 -7.28 1.64
N GLN A 219 -6.60 -8.48 2.20
CA GLN A 219 -6.48 -9.73 1.45
C GLN A 219 -7.83 -10.44 1.22
N MET A 220 -8.90 -9.96 1.84
CA MET A 220 -10.24 -10.53 1.68
C MET A 220 -10.88 -10.05 0.37
N SER A 221 -10.86 -10.87 -0.69
CA SER A 221 -11.41 -10.52 -2.00
C SER A 221 -12.85 -11.00 -2.23
N GLU A 222 -13.20 -12.22 -1.82
CA GLU A 222 -14.44 -12.91 -2.21
C GLU A 222 -15.56 -12.90 -1.15
N GLN A 223 -15.30 -12.44 0.08
CA GLN A 223 -16.28 -12.58 1.17
C GLN A 223 -17.24 -11.39 1.24
N GLU A 224 -18.54 -11.65 1.32
CA GLU A 224 -19.57 -10.59 1.44
C GLU A 224 -19.77 -10.13 2.89
N ILE A 225 -19.46 -10.99 3.87
CA ILE A 225 -19.66 -10.74 5.31
C ILE A 225 -18.37 -11.06 6.07
N VAL A 226 -17.95 -10.14 6.92
CA VAL A 226 -16.80 -10.26 7.84
C VAL A 226 -17.31 -10.16 9.27
N LEU A 227 -17.03 -11.18 10.07
CA LEU A 227 -17.33 -11.18 11.50
C LEU A 227 -16.03 -10.95 12.27
N ILE A 228 -16.04 -10.09 13.28
CA ILE A 228 -14.84 -9.77 14.06
C ILE A 228 -15.19 -9.83 15.54
N ASP A 229 -14.52 -10.71 16.29
CA ASP A 229 -14.70 -10.82 17.73
C ASP A 229 -13.61 -10.07 18.51
N GLU A 230 -14.03 -9.20 19.43
CA GLU A 230 -13.20 -8.39 20.32
C GLU A 230 -12.03 -7.67 19.61
N PRO A 231 -12.33 -6.86 18.56
CA PRO A 231 -11.31 -6.18 17.77
C PRO A 231 -10.46 -5.18 18.59
N GLU A 232 -10.97 -4.71 19.74
CA GLU A 232 -10.35 -3.72 20.62
C GLU A 232 -9.28 -4.25 21.57
N ILE A 233 -9.12 -5.57 21.69
CA ILE A 233 -8.24 -6.17 22.70
C ILE A 233 -6.85 -5.53 22.60
N SER A 234 -6.31 -5.02 23.71
CA SER A 234 -4.97 -4.39 23.75
C SER A 234 -4.80 -3.10 22.94
N LEU A 235 -5.88 -2.45 22.49
CA LEU A 235 -5.84 -1.16 21.77
C LEU A 235 -6.19 0.03 22.69
N HIS A 236 -5.51 1.15 22.49
CA HIS A 236 -5.86 2.41 23.16
C HIS A 236 -7.19 2.97 22.62
N VAL A 237 -7.88 3.77 23.43
CA VAL A 237 -9.22 4.34 23.13
C VAL A 237 -9.27 5.06 21.78
N ASP A 238 -8.25 5.84 21.44
CA ASP A 238 -8.20 6.58 20.16
C ASP A 238 -8.11 5.65 18.95
N TRP A 239 -7.56 4.46 19.13
CA TRP A 239 -7.47 3.45 18.07
C TRP A 239 -8.79 2.72 17.90
N GLN A 240 -9.50 2.45 19.00
CA GLN A 240 -10.81 1.80 18.97
C GLN A 240 -11.82 2.61 18.14
N ARG A 241 -11.82 3.94 18.28
CA ARG A 241 -12.74 4.84 17.55
C ARG A 241 -12.62 4.73 16.03
N LYS A 242 -11.39 4.71 15.51
CA LYS A 242 -11.13 4.68 14.06
C LYS A 242 -11.02 3.26 13.48
N LEU A 243 -11.15 2.23 14.31
CA LEU A 243 -10.82 0.85 13.92
C LEU A 243 -11.74 0.32 12.83
N LEU A 244 -13.05 0.37 13.05
CA LEU A 244 -14.04 -0.12 12.10
C LEU A 244 -14.00 0.67 10.79
N GLU A 245 -13.83 1.99 10.86
CA GLU A 245 -13.68 2.86 9.69
C GLU A 245 -12.49 2.41 8.81
N LYS A 246 -11.32 2.15 9.42
CA LYS A 246 -10.12 1.73 8.69
C LYS A 246 -10.24 0.32 8.12
N ILE A 247 -10.87 -0.61 8.85
CA ILE A 247 -11.13 -1.96 8.36
C ILE A 247 -12.12 -1.89 7.18
N SER A 248 -13.19 -1.10 7.28
CA SER A 248 -14.18 -0.89 6.21
C SER A 248 -13.55 -0.33 4.94
N GLN A 249 -12.63 0.65 5.05
CA GLN A 249 -11.89 1.21 3.91
C GLN A 249 -11.04 0.17 3.17
N GLN A 250 -10.56 -0.86 3.86
CA GLN A 250 -9.84 -1.97 3.22
C GLN A 250 -10.80 -2.97 2.57
N LEU A 251 -11.90 -3.30 3.24
CA LEU A 251 -12.86 -4.31 2.78
C LEU A 251 -13.73 -3.82 1.61
N GLY A 252 -13.97 -2.51 1.49
CA GLY A 252 -14.85 -1.93 0.48
C GLY A 252 -16.33 -2.14 0.84
N ASN A 253 -17.13 -2.65 -0.10
CA ASN A 253 -18.58 -2.81 0.05
C ASN A 253 -19.01 -4.08 0.81
N LYS A 254 -18.20 -4.57 1.77
CA LYS A 254 -18.49 -5.78 2.53
C LYS A 254 -19.19 -5.45 3.85
N GLN A 255 -20.08 -6.32 4.31
CA GLN A 255 -20.72 -6.16 5.61
C GLN A 255 -19.76 -6.56 6.73
N ILE A 256 -19.62 -5.71 7.75
CA ILE A 256 -18.87 -6.01 8.98
C ILE A 256 -19.87 -6.24 10.10
N ILE A 257 -19.71 -7.32 10.86
CA ILE A 257 -20.42 -7.55 12.13
C ILE A 257 -19.35 -7.73 13.20
N ALA A 258 -19.27 -6.80 14.14
CA ALA A 258 -18.30 -6.83 15.21
C ALA A 258 -18.98 -7.14 16.56
N CYS A 259 -18.39 -8.06 17.32
CA CYS A 259 -18.73 -8.31 18.72
C CYS A 259 -17.67 -7.64 19.60
N THR A 260 -18.09 -6.87 20.60
CA THR A 260 -17.19 -6.04 21.39
C THR A 260 -17.78 -5.76 22.77
N HIS A 261 -16.94 -5.75 23.80
CA HIS A 261 -17.27 -5.24 25.12
C HIS A 261 -17.04 -3.72 25.24
N SER A 262 -16.34 -3.11 24.29
CA SER A 262 -16.08 -1.67 24.26
C SER A 262 -17.17 -0.90 23.49
N PRO A 263 -17.95 -0.03 24.16
CA PRO A 263 -18.93 0.82 23.47
C PRO A 263 -18.26 1.81 22.51
N ILE A 264 -16.95 2.03 22.64
CA ILE A 264 -16.19 2.99 21.84
C ILE A 264 -16.01 2.50 20.41
N VAL A 265 -15.94 1.19 20.19
CA VAL A 265 -15.75 0.58 18.86
C VAL A 265 -16.92 0.90 17.93
N GLY A 266 -18.15 0.87 18.46
CA GLY A 266 -19.38 1.15 17.72
C GLY A 266 -19.89 2.60 17.85
N ALA A 267 -19.14 3.49 18.52
CA ALA A 267 -19.66 4.81 18.91
C ALA A 267 -20.11 5.69 17.73
N ASP A 268 -19.50 5.54 16.56
CA ASP A 268 -19.85 6.28 15.35
C ASP A 268 -20.99 5.61 14.52
N TYR A 269 -21.53 4.48 15.01
CA TYR A 269 -22.49 3.63 14.31
C TYR A 269 -23.74 3.35 15.18
N GLU A 270 -24.28 4.37 15.87
CA GLU A 270 -25.38 4.22 16.84
C GLU A 270 -26.60 3.46 16.30
N ASP A 271 -26.98 3.69 15.04
CA ASP A 271 -28.12 3.04 14.37
C ASP A 271 -27.87 1.55 14.04
N GLU A 272 -26.62 1.08 14.14
CA GLU A 272 -26.19 -0.27 13.79
C GLU A 272 -25.82 -1.12 15.02
N ILE A 273 -25.97 -0.58 16.23
CA ILE A 273 -25.63 -1.26 17.49
C ILE A 273 -26.81 -2.11 17.98
N ILE A 274 -26.52 -3.39 18.25
CA ILE A 274 -27.46 -4.31 18.92
C ILE A 274 -26.90 -4.63 20.30
N ILE A 275 -27.64 -4.25 21.36
CA ILE A 275 -27.27 -4.57 22.74
C ILE A 275 -27.84 -5.95 23.10
N LEU A 276 -26.94 -6.87 23.46
CA LEU A 276 -27.31 -8.20 23.94
C LEU A 276 -27.48 -8.20 25.46
N GLU A 277 -28.71 -8.32 25.94
CA GLU A 277 -29.02 -8.44 27.36
C GLU A 277 -29.25 -9.91 27.76
N PRO A 278 -28.56 -10.43 28.79
CA PRO A 278 -28.77 -11.80 29.24
C PRO A 278 -30.18 -11.94 29.83
N THR A 279 -30.99 -12.83 29.25
CA THR A 279 -32.30 -13.19 29.80
C THR A 279 -32.13 -14.32 30.81
N ILE A 280 -32.40 -14.05 32.10
CA ILE A 280 -32.36 -15.09 33.13
C ILE A 280 -33.55 -16.03 32.91
N THR A 281 -33.28 -17.25 32.47
CA THR A 281 -34.29 -18.31 32.42
C THR A 281 -34.69 -18.66 33.85
N GLN A 282 -35.96 -18.41 34.20
CA GLN A 282 -36.56 -18.99 35.40
C GLN A 282 -36.77 -20.48 35.12
N ASN A 283 -35.94 -21.32 35.74
CA ASN A 283 -36.12 -22.78 35.76
C ASN A 283 -37.47 -23.17 36.35
#